data_AF-A0AAX4KY27-F1
#
_entry.id   AF-A0AAX4KY27-F1
#
_cell.length_a   1.000
_cell.length_b   1.000
_cell.length_c   1.000
_cell.angle_alpha   90.00
_cell.angle_beta   90.00
_cell.angle_gamma   90.00
#
_symmetry.space_group_name_H-M   'P 1'
#
loop_
_entity.id
_entity.type
_entity.pdbx_description
1 polymer ?
#
loop_
_entity_poly.entity_id
_entity_poly.type
_entity_poly.pdbx_seq_one_letter_code
_entity_poly.pdbx_strand_id
1 'polypeptide(L)'
;MKLYKYTLKNGYLIPDENGDFMVFIERNMVYVVDKNGNNVKEFKFKYLGNEYIHLEKVRYIAKLVNLEIDENILLAYPTLKQRILAINKLMGELFELFIYNLILAKNYKVNKQVTIYPSMYNFTLTKWHNRPDFIVEDKVVVEAKIRKNDYLQTLEYSKYFKSGMVVFPFTGECRVPKGWLCVYNTIKDNSRFYSLLEDLLSRSK
;
A
#
# COMPACT_ATOMS: atom_id res chain seq x y z
N MET A 1 -6.81 -16.50 10.32
CA MET A 1 -7.42 -15.88 11.50
C MET A 1 -6.39 -15.47 12.56
N LYS A 2 -6.53 -14.28 13.16
CA LYS A 2 -5.79 -13.82 14.36
C LYS A 2 -6.79 -13.52 15.48
N LEU A 3 -6.44 -13.80 16.72
CA LEU A 3 -7.30 -13.63 17.89
C LEU A 3 -6.60 -12.76 18.94
N TYR A 4 -7.34 -11.79 19.49
CA TYR A 4 -6.87 -10.87 20.52
C TYR A 4 -7.94 -10.63 21.57
N LYS A 5 -7.53 -10.31 22.80
CA LYS A 5 -8.43 -9.94 23.90
C LYS A 5 -8.45 -8.43 24.12
N TYR A 6 -9.63 -7.94 24.51
CA TYR A 6 -9.94 -6.52 24.65
C TYR A 6 -10.84 -6.28 25.85
N THR A 7 -10.71 -5.09 26.45
CA THR A 7 -11.61 -4.58 27.48
C THR A 7 -12.37 -3.37 26.95
N LEU A 8 -13.66 -3.29 27.26
CA LEU A 8 -14.49 -2.13 26.93
C LEU A 8 -14.29 -1.02 27.98
N LYS A 9 -13.78 0.14 27.58
CA LYS A 9 -13.63 1.32 28.43
C LYS A 9 -14.18 2.55 27.73
N ASN A 10 -15.13 3.24 28.37
CA ASN A 10 -15.79 4.44 27.84
C ASN A 10 -16.37 4.26 26.43
N GLY A 11 -16.95 3.09 26.15
CA GLY A 11 -17.53 2.78 24.82
C GLY A 11 -16.53 2.37 23.74
N TYR A 12 -15.24 2.24 24.08
CA TYR A 12 -14.21 1.79 23.15
C TYR A 12 -13.54 0.49 23.59
N LEU A 13 -13.24 -0.39 22.63
CA LEU A 13 -12.40 -1.55 22.85
C LEU A 13 -10.94 -1.13 22.91
N ILE A 14 -10.26 -1.50 24.00
CA ILE A 14 -8.84 -1.29 24.24
C ILE A 14 -8.16 -2.65 24.42
N PRO A 15 -7.00 -2.92 23.79
CA PRO A 15 -6.28 -4.19 23.92
C PRO A 15 -5.96 -4.50 25.38
N ASP A 16 -6.27 -5.72 25.81
CA ASP A 16 -6.08 -6.18 27.19
C ASP A 16 -6.03 -7.71 27.20
N GLU A 17 -4.91 -8.30 27.62
CA GLU A 17 -4.74 -9.77 27.64
C GLU A 17 -5.69 -10.47 28.62
N ASN A 18 -6.23 -9.73 29.59
CA ASN A 18 -7.23 -10.22 30.54
C ASN A 18 -8.65 -9.74 30.20
N GLY A 19 -8.85 -9.18 29.01
CA GLY A 19 -10.12 -8.59 28.62
C GLY A 19 -11.24 -9.60 28.37
N ASP A 20 -12.47 -9.13 28.62
CA ASP A 20 -13.72 -9.89 28.49
C ASP A 20 -14.23 -10.01 27.03
N PHE A 21 -13.62 -9.29 26.08
CA PHE A 21 -14.01 -9.32 24.67
C PHE A 21 -12.96 -10.02 23.82
N MET A 22 -13.41 -10.92 22.95
CA MET A 22 -12.58 -11.60 21.96
C MET A 22 -12.76 -10.95 20.59
N VAL A 23 -11.66 -10.51 19.98
CA VAL A 23 -11.63 -9.87 18.67
C VAL A 23 -10.91 -10.78 17.69
N PHE A 24 -11.63 -11.20 16.66
CA PHE A 24 -11.14 -12.03 15.57
C PHE A 24 -10.88 -11.15 14.36
N ILE A 25 -9.67 -11.26 13.80
CA ILE A 25 -9.29 -10.57 12.56
C ILE A 25 -8.99 -11.63 11.50
N GLU A 26 -9.74 -11.59 10.42
CA GLU A 26 -9.52 -12.47 9.28
C GLU A 26 -9.70 -11.72 7.96
N ARG A 27 -8.64 -11.68 7.15
CA ARG A 27 -8.60 -10.93 5.90
C ARG A 27 -9.03 -9.47 6.14
N ASN A 28 -10.17 -9.08 5.60
CA ASN A 28 -10.78 -7.75 5.71
C ASN A 28 -12.05 -7.78 6.57
N MET A 29 -12.09 -8.65 7.58
CA MET A 29 -13.22 -8.76 8.49
C MET A 29 -12.74 -8.72 9.94
N VAL A 30 -13.53 -8.03 10.76
CA VAL A 30 -13.39 -8.00 12.21
C VAL A 30 -14.68 -8.49 12.82
N TYR A 31 -14.54 -9.41 13.76
CA TYR A 31 -15.66 -9.97 14.51
C TYR A 31 -15.35 -9.87 16.00
N VAL A 32 -16.34 -9.45 16.78
CA VAL A 32 -16.20 -9.21 18.21
C VAL A 32 -17.22 -10.04 18.95
N VAL A 33 -16.76 -10.75 19.97
CA VAL A 33 -17.57 -11.60 20.84
C VAL A 33 -17.37 -11.17 22.29
N ASP A 34 -18.44 -11.10 23.07
CA ASP A 34 -18.36 -10.87 24.51
C ASP A 34 -17.96 -12.14 25.29
N LYS A 35 -17.78 -12.02 26.61
CA LYS A 35 -17.41 -13.14 27.49
C LYS A 35 -18.42 -14.28 27.54
N ASN A 36 -19.67 -14.03 27.12
CA ASN A 36 -20.75 -15.00 27.10
C ASN A 36 -20.87 -15.70 25.73
N GLY A 37 -20.03 -15.34 24.76
CA GLY A 37 -20.11 -15.88 23.41
C GLY A 37 -21.06 -15.11 22.48
N ASN A 38 -21.61 -13.97 22.89
CA ASN A 38 -22.53 -13.19 22.07
C ASN A 38 -21.81 -12.27 21.10
N ASN A 39 -22.38 -12.12 19.91
CA ASN A 39 -21.84 -11.26 18.87
C ASN A 39 -22.12 -9.79 19.15
N VAL A 40 -21.05 -9.00 19.16
CA VAL A 40 -21.12 -7.55 19.33
C VAL A 40 -21.12 -6.92 17.94
N LYS A 41 -22.27 -6.37 17.52
CA LYS A 41 -22.43 -5.76 16.19
C LYS A 41 -21.89 -4.33 16.12
N GLU A 42 -22.07 -3.57 17.21
CA GLU A 42 -21.61 -2.19 17.28
C GLU A 42 -20.39 -2.10 18.19
N PHE A 43 -19.24 -1.83 17.59
CA PHE A 43 -17.98 -1.68 18.29
C PHE A 43 -17.14 -0.58 17.67
N LYS A 44 -16.29 0.03 18.50
CA LYS A 44 -15.27 0.99 18.07
C LYS A 44 -13.98 0.73 18.82
N PHE A 45 -12.86 0.76 18.12
CA PHE A 45 -11.55 0.63 18.74
C PHE A 45 -11.02 2.00 19.15
N LYS A 46 -10.44 2.10 20.34
CA LYS A 46 -9.74 3.32 20.76
C LYS A 46 -8.44 3.45 19.98
N TYR A 47 -8.04 4.67 19.62
CA TYR A 47 -6.66 4.93 19.16
C TYR A 47 -5.64 4.65 20.28
N LEU A 48 -4.49 4.09 19.90
CA LEU A 48 -3.40 3.74 20.82
C LEU A 48 -2.29 4.81 20.84
N GLY A 49 -2.26 5.70 19.85
CA GLY A 49 -1.32 6.79 19.75
C GLY A 49 -1.70 7.73 18.62
N ASN A 50 -0.76 7.93 17.69
CA ASN A 50 -0.89 8.88 16.59
C ASN A 50 -1.29 8.23 15.25
N GLU A 51 -1.88 7.03 15.26
CA GLU A 51 -2.28 6.35 14.02
C GLU A 51 -3.32 7.13 13.20
N TYR A 52 -4.05 8.06 13.83
CA TYR A 52 -5.02 8.94 13.16
C TYR A 52 -4.39 9.71 11.99
N ILE A 53 -3.13 10.14 12.10
CA ILE A 53 -2.41 10.88 11.05
C ILE A 53 -2.25 10.00 9.80
N HIS A 54 -2.03 8.70 10.00
CA HIS A 54 -1.89 7.74 8.90
C HIS A 54 -3.26 7.38 8.32
N LEU A 55 -4.30 7.28 9.16
CA LEU A 55 -5.68 7.06 8.70
C LEU A 55 -6.18 8.22 7.84
N GLU A 56 -5.89 9.48 8.19
CA GLU A 56 -6.28 10.63 7.36
C GLU A 56 -5.70 10.55 5.95
N LYS A 57 -4.44 10.12 5.81
CA LYS A 57 -3.82 9.89 4.50
C LYS A 57 -4.51 8.77 3.73
N VAL A 58 -4.85 7.67 4.40
CA VAL A 58 -5.61 6.57 3.81
C VAL A 58 -6.99 7.04 3.34
N ARG A 59 -7.76 7.71 4.19
CA ARG A 59 -9.07 8.31 3.83
C ARG A 59 -8.96 9.22 2.61
N TYR A 60 -7.91 10.03 2.57
CA TYR A 60 -7.69 10.96 1.46
C TYR A 60 -7.48 10.21 0.14
N ILE A 61 -6.59 9.21 0.10
CA ILE A 61 -6.35 8.42 -1.12
C ILE A 61 -7.58 7.59 -1.49
N ALA A 62 -8.28 7.02 -0.49
CA ALA A 62 -9.50 6.24 -0.70
C ALA A 62 -10.59 7.03 -1.43
N LYS A 63 -10.78 8.29 -1.06
CA LYS A 63 -11.69 9.21 -1.77
C LYS A 63 -11.29 9.42 -3.23
N LEU A 64 -10.00 9.52 -3.52
CA LEU A 64 -9.51 9.69 -4.90
C LEU A 64 -9.76 8.46 -5.78
N VAL A 65 -9.87 7.27 -5.18
CA VAL A 65 -10.18 6.01 -5.89
C VAL A 65 -11.61 5.53 -5.68
N ASN A 66 -12.46 6.36 -5.06
CA ASN A 66 -13.86 6.07 -4.76
C ASN A 66 -14.09 4.74 -4.01
N LEU A 67 -13.29 4.49 -2.96
CA LEU A 67 -13.43 3.33 -2.09
C LEU A 67 -13.79 3.74 -0.66
N GLU A 68 -14.78 3.07 -0.08
CA GLU A 68 -15.09 3.14 1.34
C GLU A 68 -14.18 2.20 2.14
N ILE A 69 -13.78 2.63 3.33
CA ILE A 69 -12.86 1.88 4.19
C ILE A 69 -13.47 1.72 5.57
N ASP A 70 -13.59 0.47 6.02
CA ASP A 70 -13.86 0.17 7.41
C ASP A 70 -12.55 0.21 8.21
N GLU A 71 -12.34 1.31 8.92
CA GLU A 71 -11.14 1.51 9.73
C GLU A 71 -11.06 0.58 10.93
N ASN A 72 -12.17 -0.03 11.35
CA ASN A 72 -12.13 -0.99 12.45
C ASN A 72 -11.23 -2.18 12.12
N ILE A 73 -11.14 -2.57 10.84
CA ILE A 73 -10.22 -3.61 10.36
C ILE A 73 -8.76 -3.25 10.66
N LEU A 74 -8.41 -1.97 10.52
CA LEU A 74 -7.06 -1.46 10.73
C LEU A 74 -6.77 -1.26 12.23
N LEU A 75 -7.78 -0.86 12.99
CA LEU A 75 -7.67 -0.57 14.42
C LEU A 75 -7.87 -1.81 15.31
N ALA A 76 -8.33 -2.93 14.77
CA ALA A 76 -8.52 -4.16 15.55
C ALA A 76 -7.19 -4.82 16.00
N TYR A 77 -6.04 -4.38 15.49
CA TYR A 77 -4.73 -4.89 15.93
C TYR A 77 -4.35 -4.34 17.32
N PRO A 78 -3.76 -5.15 18.22
CA PRO A 78 -3.58 -4.81 19.62
C PRO A 78 -2.41 -3.86 19.89
N THR A 79 -1.50 -3.66 18.94
CA THR A 79 -0.34 -2.78 19.12
C THR A 79 -0.30 -1.68 18.08
N LEU A 80 0.19 -0.50 18.45
CA LEU A 80 0.37 0.63 17.54
C LEU A 80 1.21 0.23 16.32
N LYS A 81 2.30 -0.54 16.51
CA LYS A 81 3.16 -1.01 15.42
C LYS A 81 2.39 -1.84 14.39
N GLN A 82 1.54 -2.77 14.84
CA GLN A 82 0.73 -3.60 13.94
C GLN A 82 -0.34 -2.77 13.20
N ARG A 83 -0.98 -1.83 13.89
CA ARG A 83 -1.94 -0.89 13.27
C ARG A 83 -1.27 -0.06 12.18
N ILE A 84 -0.14 0.58 12.49
CA ILE A 84 0.62 1.37 11.51
C ILE A 84 1.05 0.53 10.31
N LEU A 85 1.47 -0.73 10.53
CA LEU A 85 1.81 -1.65 9.44
C LEU A 85 0.60 -1.97 8.56
N ALA A 86 -0.56 -2.26 9.15
CA ALA A 86 -1.80 -2.53 8.43
C ALA A 86 -2.28 -1.30 7.63
N ILE A 87 -2.24 -0.11 8.25
CA ILE A 87 -2.62 1.16 7.62
C ILE A 87 -1.69 1.45 6.43
N ASN A 88 -0.38 1.31 6.61
CA ASN A 88 0.59 1.51 5.53
C ASN A 88 0.39 0.50 4.39
N LYS A 89 0.07 -0.77 4.71
CA LYS A 89 -0.23 -1.77 3.69
C LYS A 89 -1.43 -1.35 2.83
N LEU A 90 -2.54 -0.97 3.46
CA LEU A 90 -3.72 -0.49 2.75
C LEU A 90 -3.43 0.79 1.97
N MET A 91 -2.66 1.72 2.53
CA MET A 91 -2.23 2.93 1.83
C MET A 91 -1.46 2.62 0.54
N GLY A 92 -0.60 1.61 0.57
CA GLY A 92 0.11 1.11 -0.61
C GLY A 92 -0.84 0.55 -1.66
N GLU A 93 -1.75 -0.33 -1.25
CA GLU A 93 -2.76 -0.95 -2.14
C GLU A 93 -3.66 0.11 -2.81
N LEU A 94 -4.14 1.10 -2.05
CA LEU A 94 -4.93 2.22 -2.57
C LEU A 94 -4.15 3.11 -3.53
N PHE A 95 -2.88 3.37 -3.22
CA PHE A 95 -2.04 4.21 -4.06
C PHE A 95 -1.65 3.51 -5.37
N GLU A 96 -1.36 2.21 -5.34
CA GLU A 96 -1.20 1.41 -6.56
C GLU A 96 -2.46 1.50 -7.44
N LEU A 97 -3.65 1.34 -6.85
CA LEU A 97 -4.91 1.49 -7.58
C LEU A 97 -5.08 2.90 -8.18
N PHE A 98 -4.74 3.94 -7.43
CA PHE A 98 -4.77 5.32 -7.92
C PHE A 98 -3.87 5.50 -9.16
N ILE A 99 -2.62 5.03 -9.11
CA ILE A 99 -1.69 5.11 -10.24
C ILE A 99 -2.19 4.32 -11.44
N TYR A 100 -2.72 3.12 -11.21
CA TYR A 100 -3.32 2.31 -12.27
C TYR A 100 -4.44 3.07 -12.99
N ASN A 101 -5.36 3.69 -12.24
CA ASN A 101 -6.44 4.49 -12.80
C ASN A 101 -5.91 5.71 -13.57
N LEU A 102 -4.86 6.37 -13.07
CA LEU A 102 -4.22 7.47 -13.80
C LEU A 102 -3.65 7.02 -15.14
N ILE A 103 -2.94 5.89 -15.19
CA ILE A 103 -2.38 5.36 -16.44
C ILE A 103 -3.49 5.03 -17.43
N LEU A 104 -4.55 4.34 -16.98
CA LEU A 104 -5.69 3.98 -17.82
C LEU A 104 -6.44 5.20 -18.37
N ALA A 105 -6.52 6.30 -17.61
CA ALA A 105 -7.18 7.52 -18.05
C ALA A 105 -6.54 8.17 -19.30
N LYS A 106 -5.32 7.74 -19.69
CA LYS A 106 -4.63 8.16 -20.92
C LYS A 106 -4.63 7.10 -22.01
N ASN A 107 -5.37 6.01 -21.83
CA ASN A 107 -5.46 4.88 -22.76
C ASN A 107 -4.11 4.21 -23.05
N TYR A 108 -3.14 4.28 -22.14
CA TYR A 108 -1.91 3.51 -22.30
C TYR A 108 -2.18 2.02 -22.12
N LYS A 109 -1.46 1.19 -22.88
CA LYS A 109 -1.31 -0.23 -22.58
C LYS A 109 -0.54 -0.38 -21.27
N VAL A 110 -1.07 -1.18 -20.35
CA VAL A 110 -0.43 -1.43 -19.05
C VAL A 110 -0.48 -2.92 -18.68
N ASN A 111 0.68 -3.48 -18.37
CA ASN A 111 0.81 -4.81 -17.77
C ASN A 111 1.05 -4.66 -16.27
N LYS A 112 0.17 -5.24 -15.45
CA LYS A 112 0.27 -5.17 -13.98
C LYS A 112 0.95 -6.40 -13.40
N GLN A 113 1.96 -6.22 -12.55
CA GLN A 113 2.61 -7.28 -11.77
C GLN A 113 3.07 -8.50 -12.61
N VAL A 114 3.48 -8.26 -13.86
CA VAL A 114 3.96 -9.30 -14.77
C VAL A 114 5.39 -9.68 -14.40
N THR A 115 5.69 -10.98 -14.49
CA THR A 115 7.03 -11.50 -14.23
C THR A 115 7.96 -11.16 -15.39
N ILE A 116 9.02 -10.40 -15.13
CA ILE A 116 9.96 -9.96 -16.18
C ILE A 116 11.19 -10.87 -16.32
N TYR A 117 11.48 -11.68 -15.31
CA TYR A 117 12.50 -12.74 -15.35
C TYR A 117 12.18 -13.83 -14.33
N PRO A 118 12.59 -15.10 -14.54
CA PRO A 118 12.34 -16.18 -13.60
C PRO A 118 13.07 -15.94 -12.26
N SER A 119 12.43 -16.28 -11.15
CA SER A 119 13.06 -16.18 -9.83
C SER A 119 14.09 -17.29 -9.66
N MET A 120 15.32 -16.92 -9.28
CA MET A 120 16.37 -17.88 -8.90
C MET A 120 16.41 -18.14 -7.38
N TYR A 121 15.29 -17.92 -6.67
CA TYR A 121 15.24 -18.09 -5.21
C TYR A 121 15.69 -19.48 -4.77
N ASN A 122 15.28 -20.53 -5.48
CA ASN A 122 15.64 -21.91 -5.14
C ASN A 122 17.15 -22.19 -5.24
N PHE A 123 17.90 -21.38 -5.99
CA PHE A 123 19.35 -21.52 -6.18
C PHE A 123 20.17 -20.52 -5.35
N THR A 124 19.65 -19.31 -5.16
CA THR A 124 20.38 -18.20 -4.52
C THR A 124 19.92 -17.92 -3.09
N LEU A 125 18.83 -18.56 -2.65
CA LEU A 125 18.10 -18.27 -1.41
C LEU A 125 17.70 -16.79 -1.24
N THR A 126 17.83 -15.99 -2.30
CA THR A 126 17.56 -14.57 -2.30
C THR A 126 16.24 -14.32 -3.03
N LYS A 127 15.27 -13.72 -2.34
CA LYS A 127 13.99 -13.35 -2.96
C LYS A 127 14.19 -12.07 -3.74
N TRP A 128 14.30 -12.20 -5.06
CA TRP A 128 14.27 -11.06 -5.96
C TRP A 128 12.82 -10.76 -6.35
N HIS A 129 12.38 -9.53 -6.09
CA HIS A 129 11.10 -9.05 -6.59
C HIS A 129 11.21 -8.83 -8.10
N ASN A 130 10.68 -9.74 -8.89
CA ASN A 130 10.80 -9.79 -10.36
C ASN A 130 9.50 -9.36 -11.08
N ARG A 131 8.63 -8.64 -10.36
CA ARG A 131 7.31 -8.20 -10.83
C ARG A 131 7.16 -6.73 -10.50
N PRO A 132 7.43 -5.84 -11.47
CA PRO A 132 7.15 -4.43 -11.28
C PRO A 132 5.65 -4.19 -11.08
N ASP A 133 5.29 -3.14 -10.36
CA ASP A 133 3.88 -2.80 -10.12
C ASP A 133 3.16 -2.60 -11.46
N PHE A 134 3.76 -1.80 -12.37
CA PHE A 134 3.25 -1.58 -13.72
C PHE A 134 4.37 -1.52 -14.77
N ILE A 135 4.06 -2.00 -15.98
CA ILE A 135 4.85 -1.79 -17.19
C ILE A 135 3.92 -1.10 -18.20
N VAL A 136 4.27 0.12 -18.58
CA VAL A 136 3.48 0.98 -19.48
C VAL A 136 4.08 0.92 -20.88
N GLU A 137 3.23 0.65 -21.87
CA GLU A 137 3.59 0.51 -23.29
C GLU A 137 4.76 -0.46 -23.55
N ASP A 138 4.91 -1.48 -22.69
CA ASP A 138 6.04 -2.43 -22.69
C ASP A 138 7.44 -1.77 -22.56
N LYS A 139 7.51 -0.49 -22.17
CA LYS A 139 8.73 0.33 -22.24
C LYS A 139 9.16 0.93 -20.90
N VAL A 140 8.19 1.43 -20.12
CA VAL A 140 8.47 2.19 -18.90
C VAL A 140 7.91 1.46 -17.70
N VAL A 141 8.74 1.20 -16.71
CA VAL A 141 8.31 0.65 -15.42
C VAL A 141 7.79 1.76 -14.53
N VAL A 142 6.66 1.56 -13.86
CA VAL A 142 6.14 2.46 -12.81
C VAL A 142 6.02 1.66 -11.51
N GLU A 143 6.75 2.09 -10.47
CA GLU A 143 6.72 1.53 -9.12
C GLU A 143 6.01 2.49 -8.17
N ALA A 144 4.91 2.06 -7.55
CA ALA A 144 4.17 2.86 -6.58
C ALA A 144 4.67 2.54 -5.16
N LYS A 145 5.11 3.56 -4.43
CA LYS A 145 5.64 3.39 -3.06
C LYS A 145 5.13 4.51 -2.16
N ILE A 146 4.95 4.21 -0.87
CA ILE A 146 4.38 5.17 0.10
C ILE A 146 5.41 5.83 1.01
N ARG A 147 6.62 5.29 1.09
CA ARG A 147 7.68 5.79 2.00
C ARG A 147 9.06 5.71 1.39
N LYS A 148 9.45 4.54 0.90
CA LYS A 148 10.80 4.30 0.38
C LYS A 148 10.76 3.24 -0.72
N ASN A 149 11.57 3.40 -1.75
CA ASN A 149 11.79 2.33 -2.73
C ASN A 149 13.02 1.50 -2.39
N ASP A 150 13.00 0.25 -2.85
CA ASP A 150 14.19 -0.60 -2.85
C ASP A 150 15.03 -0.28 -4.10
N TYR A 151 16.26 0.20 -3.89
CA TYR A 151 17.17 0.52 -5.00
C TYR A 151 17.67 -0.75 -5.70
N LEU A 152 17.86 -1.86 -4.98
CA LEU A 152 18.29 -3.11 -5.60
C LEU A 152 17.20 -3.66 -6.51
N GLN A 153 15.95 -3.58 -6.08
CA GLN A 153 14.80 -3.93 -6.90
C GLN A 153 14.76 -3.11 -8.21
N THR A 154 14.83 -1.78 -8.12
CA THR A 154 14.79 -0.93 -9.32
C THR A 154 16.04 -1.07 -10.19
N LEU A 155 17.20 -1.35 -9.59
CA LEU A 155 18.43 -1.68 -10.33
C LEU A 155 18.28 -2.96 -11.15
N GLU A 156 17.68 -4.01 -10.61
CA GLU A 156 17.40 -5.22 -11.38
C GLU A 156 16.43 -4.95 -12.53
N TYR A 157 15.39 -4.14 -12.31
CA TYR A 157 14.46 -3.76 -13.38
C TYR A 157 15.16 -2.98 -14.49
N SER A 158 16.14 -2.14 -14.14
CA SER A 158 16.89 -1.35 -15.11
C SER A 158 17.72 -2.17 -16.10
N LYS A 159 17.99 -3.45 -15.82
CA LYS A 159 18.64 -4.38 -16.76
C LYS A 159 17.74 -4.74 -17.94
N TYR A 160 16.43 -4.65 -17.76
CA TYR A 160 15.42 -4.99 -18.78
C TYR A 160 14.73 -3.74 -19.33
N PHE A 161 14.59 -2.68 -18.51
CA PHE A 161 13.92 -1.44 -18.87
C PHE A 161 14.85 -0.24 -18.68
N LYS A 162 15.25 0.41 -19.78
CA LYS A 162 16.11 1.61 -19.75
C LYS A 162 15.47 2.79 -19.01
N SER A 163 14.14 2.80 -18.93
CA SER A 163 13.36 3.88 -18.34
C SER A 163 12.36 3.35 -17.33
N GLY A 164 12.17 4.12 -16.26
CA GLY A 164 11.19 3.83 -15.24
C GLY A 164 11.00 4.98 -14.28
N MET A 165 9.98 4.89 -13.45
CA MET A 165 9.70 5.90 -12.45
C MET A 165 9.21 5.25 -11.17
N VAL A 166 9.69 5.76 -10.04
CA VAL A 166 9.15 5.47 -8.73
C VAL A 166 8.27 6.65 -8.33
N VAL A 167 6.99 6.37 -8.07
CA VAL A 167 5.99 7.38 -7.74
C VAL A 167 5.59 7.28 -6.28
N PHE A 168 5.32 8.42 -5.66
CA PHE A 168 4.93 8.53 -4.26
C PHE A 168 3.67 9.40 -4.11
N PRO A 169 2.74 9.02 -3.21
CA PRO A 169 1.51 9.79 -3.06
C PRO A 169 1.80 11.18 -2.50
N PHE A 170 2.75 11.28 -1.56
CA PHE A 170 3.14 12.52 -0.90
C PHE A 170 4.65 12.73 -1.05
N THR A 171 5.44 12.32 -0.07
CA THR A 171 6.91 12.37 -0.07
C THR A 171 7.47 10.99 0.22
N GLY A 172 8.77 10.79 0.01
CA GLY A 172 9.46 9.56 0.33
C GLY A 172 10.97 9.64 0.15
N GLU A 173 11.65 8.59 0.58
CA GLU A 173 13.06 8.35 0.29
C GLU A 173 13.15 7.62 -1.05
N CYS A 174 13.71 8.29 -2.07
CA CYS A 174 13.82 7.71 -3.39
C CYS A 174 15.27 7.69 -3.90
N ARG A 175 15.71 6.52 -4.35
CA ARG A 175 16.95 6.34 -5.10
C ARG A 175 16.67 5.41 -6.28
N VAL A 176 16.99 5.87 -7.48
CA VAL A 176 16.70 5.14 -8.72
C VAL A 176 17.96 5.04 -9.61
N PRO A 177 18.03 4.04 -10.49
CA PRO A 177 19.11 3.91 -11.48
C PRO A 177 19.14 5.08 -12.48
N LYS A 178 20.22 5.17 -13.25
CA LYS A 178 20.33 6.18 -14.33
C LYS A 178 19.21 5.96 -15.35
N GLY A 179 18.58 7.06 -15.78
CA GLY A 179 17.46 7.02 -16.73
C GLY A 179 16.08 6.81 -16.10
N TRP A 180 16.02 6.61 -14.78
CA TRP A 180 14.79 6.52 -14.02
C TRP A 180 14.52 7.80 -13.22
N LEU A 181 13.25 8.02 -12.85
CA LEU A 181 12.81 9.23 -12.15
C LEU A 181 12.14 8.92 -10.80
N CYS A 182 12.30 9.84 -9.85
CA CYS A 182 11.53 9.87 -8.62
C CYS A 182 10.44 10.95 -8.75
N VAL A 183 9.18 10.57 -8.53
CA VAL A 183 8.04 11.50 -8.63
C VAL A 183 7.29 11.52 -7.31
N TYR A 184 7.07 12.71 -6.80
CA TYR A 184 6.43 12.96 -5.51
C TYR A 184 5.11 13.71 -5.69
N ASN A 185 4.29 13.72 -4.64
CA ASN A 185 2.99 14.38 -4.60
C ASN A 185 2.07 13.98 -5.75
N THR A 186 2.17 12.73 -6.22
CA THR A 186 1.49 12.27 -7.43
C THR A 186 -0.02 12.32 -7.32
N ILE A 187 -0.58 12.31 -6.10
CA ILE A 187 -2.03 12.47 -5.90
C ILE A 187 -2.53 13.91 -6.04
N LYS A 188 -1.63 14.90 -6.03
CA LYS A 188 -1.95 16.33 -6.19
C LYS A 188 -1.54 16.87 -7.55
N ASP A 189 -0.45 16.34 -8.11
CA ASP A 189 0.17 16.83 -9.35
C ASP A 189 0.18 15.74 -10.44
N ASN A 190 -1.01 15.40 -10.92
CA ASN A 190 -1.19 14.37 -11.94
C ASN A 190 -0.58 14.80 -13.29
N SER A 191 -0.58 16.10 -13.60
CA SER A 191 -0.03 16.63 -14.86
C SER A 191 1.48 16.40 -14.94
N ARG A 192 2.21 16.60 -13.83
CA ARG A 192 3.63 16.27 -13.76
C ARG A 192 3.89 14.77 -13.93
N PHE A 193 3.07 13.90 -13.35
CA PHE A 193 3.17 12.46 -13.58
C PHE A 193 3.08 12.13 -15.08
N TYR A 194 2.04 12.64 -15.76
CA TYR A 194 1.87 12.40 -17.20
C TYR A 194 3.01 12.98 -18.04
N SER A 195 3.41 14.22 -17.77
CA SER A 195 4.49 14.88 -18.52
C SER A 195 5.80 14.09 -18.45
N LEU A 196 6.15 13.59 -17.27
CA LEU A 196 7.37 12.79 -17.08
C LEU A 196 7.24 11.39 -17.69
N LEU A 197 6.06 10.77 -17.61
CA LEU A 197 5.81 9.48 -18.25
C LEU A 197 5.96 9.58 -19.77
N GLU A 198 5.39 10.63 -20.38
CA GLU A 198 5.53 10.90 -21.82
C GLU A 198 6.98 11.14 -22.24
N ASP A 199 7.73 11.92 -21.47
CA ASP A 199 9.16 12.13 -21.71
C ASP A 199 9.93 10.80 -21.70
N LEU A 200 9.68 9.91 -20.72
CA LEU A 200 10.30 8.59 -20.65
C LEU A 200 9.90 7.68 -21.83
N LEU A 201 8.63 7.69 -22.23
CA LEU A 201 8.13 6.92 -23.36
C LEU A 201 8.75 7.39 -24.69
N SER A 202 8.94 8.70 -24.85
CA SER A 202 9.53 9.30 -26.06
C SER A 202 11.02 8.96 -26.25
N ARG A 203 11.77 8.86 -25.15
CA ARG A 203 13.20 8.49 -25.13
C ARG A 203 13.46 7.00 -25.35
N SER A 204 12.42 6.19 -25.22
CA SER A 204 12.47 4.74 -25.39
C SER A 204 12.11 4.30 -26.83
N LYS A 205 12.24 5.22 -27.80
CA LYS A 205 12.16 4.93 -29.24
C LYS A 205 13.48 4.41 -29.78
#